data_AF-A0A973AI90-F1
#
_entry.id   AF-A0A973AI90-F1
#
_cell.length_a   1.000
_cell.length_b   1.000
_cell.length_c   1.000
_cell.angle_alpha   90.00
_cell.angle_beta   90.00
_cell.angle_gamma   90.00
#
_symmetry.space_group_name_H-M   'P 1'
#
loop_
_entity.id
_entity.type
_entity.pdbx_description
1 polymer ?
#
loop_
_entity_poly.entity_id
_entity_poly.type
_entity_poly.pdbx_seq_one_letter_code
_entity_poly.pdbx_strand_id
1 'polypeptide(L)' 'MSSRGLDRYRRRSQPTANNGIRVEFENVAFDELVLWLGDLSERYAMHVQAGSFSIGSRDASGRINATLTLERAL' A
#
# COMPACT_ATOMS: atom_id res chain seq x y z
N MET A 1 -3.25 17.31 6.28
CA MET A 1 -2.42 16.34 5.53
C MET A 1 -1.56 15.60 6.52
N SER A 2 -1.79 14.32 6.71
CA SER A 2 -0.79 13.42 7.30
C SER A 2 -0.84 12.17 6.44
N SER A 3 0.18 11.96 5.61
CA SER A 3 0.47 10.57 5.24
C SER A 3 0.61 9.82 6.57
N ARG A 4 -0.01 8.64 6.71
CA ARG A 4 -0.08 7.87 7.98
C ARG A 4 1.29 7.33 8.43
N GLY A 5 2.37 8.05 8.14
CA GLY A 5 3.74 7.63 8.33
C GLY A 5 4.17 6.49 7.42
N LEU A 6 3.37 6.11 6.41
CA LEU A 6 3.65 4.96 5.54
C LEU A 6 4.85 5.18 4.61
N ASP A 7 5.23 6.43 4.37
CA ASP A 7 6.34 6.77 3.47
C ASP A 7 7.67 6.16 3.93
N ARG A 8 7.88 6.01 5.25
CA ARG A 8 9.08 5.39 5.81
C ARG A 8 9.21 3.89 5.51
N TYR A 9 8.09 3.23 5.19
CA TYR A 9 8.03 1.81 4.86
C TYR A 9 7.96 1.59 3.36
N ARG A 10 7.73 2.65 2.57
CA ARG A 10 7.61 2.57 1.11
C ARG A 10 9.00 2.46 0.50
N ARG A 11 9.30 1.29 -0.03
CA ARG A 11 10.57 1.00 -0.72
C ARG A 11 10.56 1.54 -2.15
N ARG A 12 9.42 1.42 -2.82
CA ARG A 12 9.29 1.78 -4.24
C ARG A 12 7.88 2.25 -4.56
N SER A 13 7.81 3.17 -5.52
CA SER A 13 6.57 3.60 -6.16
C SER A 13 6.82 3.81 -7.64
N GLN A 14 6.02 3.19 -8.50
CA GLN A 14 6.17 3.26 -9.95
C GLN A 14 4.82 3.49 -10.62
N PRO A 15 4.67 4.49 -11.50
CA PRO A 15 3.44 4.63 -12.30
C PRO A 15 3.18 3.37 -13.15
N THR A 16 1.91 3.03 -13.36
CA THR A 16 1.49 2.03 -14.34
C THR A 16 0.94 2.71 -15.60
N ALA A 17 0.79 1.95 -16.70
CA ALA A 17 0.26 2.48 -17.95
C ALA A 17 -1.23 2.92 -17.86
N ASN A 18 -1.99 2.37 -16.90
CA ASN A 18 -3.44 2.51 -16.79
C ASN A 18 -3.86 3.54 -15.73
N ASN A 19 -3.20 4.70 -15.67
CA ASN A 19 -3.50 5.73 -14.66
C ASN A 19 -3.44 5.20 -13.21
N GLY A 20 -2.44 4.34 -12.96
CA GLY A 20 -2.26 3.68 -11.68
C GLY A 20 -0.84 3.80 -11.14
N ILE A 21 -0.61 3.15 -10.01
CA ILE A 21 0.67 3.11 -9.32
C ILE A 21 0.90 1.74 -8.70
N ARG A 22 2.11 1.20 -8.90
CA ARG A 22 2.63 0.08 -8.12
C ARG A 22 3.41 0.61 -6.93
N VAL A 23 3.08 0.15 -5.73
CA VAL A 23 3.75 0.50 -4.48
C VAL A 23 4.28 -0.75 -3.80
N GLU A 24 5.47 -0.63 -3.22
CA GLU A 24 6.11 -1.69 -2.45
C GLU A 24 6.38 -1.19 -1.04
N PHE A 25 5.93 -1.96 -0.05
CA PHE A 25 6.13 -1.70 1.37
C PHE A 25 6.91 -2.85 2.01
N GLU A 26 7.81 -2.49 2.92
CA GLU A 26 8.56 -3.44 3.73
C GLU A 26 8.29 -3.21 5.22
N ASN A 27 8.03 -4.31 5.93
CA ASN A 27 7.80 -4.32 7.37
C ASN A 27 6.74 -3.30 7.84
N VAL A 28 5.68 -3.13 7.04
CA VAL A 28 4.57 -2.23 7.34
C VAL A 28 3.58 -2.89 8.29
N ALA A 29 2.94 -2.11 9.16
CA ALA A 29 1.84 -2.60 9.98
C ALA A 29 0.63 -2.90 9.08
N PHE A 30 0.07 -4.12 9.20
CA PHE A 30 -1.07 -4.54 8.39
C PHE A 30 -2.27 -3.60 8.55
N ASP A 31 -2.62 -3.26 9.80
CA ASP A 31 -3.80 -2.41 10.09
C ASP A 31 -3.65 -1.00 9.49
N GLU A 32 -2.46 -0.40 9.60
CA GLU A 32 -2.17 0.91 8.99
C GLU A 32 -2.25 0.87 7.46
N LEU A 33 -1.78 -0.22 6.84
CA LEU A 33 -1.90 -0.41 5.40
C LEU A 33 -3.37 -0.50 4.97
N VAL A 34 -4.18 -1.28 5.69
CA VAL A 34 -5.62 -1.42 5.39
C VAL A 34 -6.35 -0.08 5.51
N LEU A 35 -6.08 0.68 6.57
CA LEU A 35 -6.70 1.99 6.75
C LEU A 35 -6.26 2.99 5.66
N TRP A 36 -5.01 2.94 5.22
CA TRP A 36 -4.54 3.75 4.10
C TRP A 36 -5.18 3.38 2.77
N LEU A 37 -5.42 2.08 2.52
CA LEU A 37 -6.17 1.65 1.35
C LEU A 37 -7.61 2.17 1.36
N GLY A 38 -8.25 2.22 2.55
CA GLY A 38 -9.54 2.89 2.74
C GLY A 38 -9.49 4.37 2.36
N ASP A 39 -8.53 5.13 2.91
CA ASP A 39 -8.35 6.55 2.59
C ASP A 39 -8.13 6.77 1.08
N LEU A 40 -7.37 5.90 0.41
CA LEU A 40 -7.13 5.98 -1.03
C LEU A 40 -8.40 5.75 -1.86
N SER A 41 -9.19 4.76 -1.47
CA SER A 41 -10.48 4.47 -2.10
C SER A 41 -11.44 5.64 -1.94
N GLU A 42 -11.62 6.13 -0.72
CA GLU A 42 -12.60 7.18 -0.42
C GLU A 42 -12.24 8.54 -1.05
N ARG A 43 -10.97 8.91 -1.05
CA ARG A 43 -10.55 10.28 -1.45
C ARG A 43 -10.13 10.39 -2.90
N TYR A 44 -9.63 9.30 -3.48
CA TYR A 44 -9.00 9.33 -4.80
C TYR A 44 -9.58 8.29 -5.78
N ALA A 45 -10.61 7.53 -5.37
CA ALA A 45 -11.18 6.43 -6.15
C ALA A 45 -10.11 5.43 -6.65
N MET A 46 -9.04 5.25 -5.88
CA MET A 46 -7.95 4.34 -6.20
C MET A 46 -8.23 2.99 -5.54
N HIS A 47 -8.30 1.93 -6.34
CA HIS A 47 -8.60 0.57 -5.87
C HIS A 47 -7.43 -0.38 -6.16
N VAL A 48 -7.27 -1.40 -5.31
CA VAL A 48 -6.30 -2.47 -5.51
C VAL A 48 -6.75 -3.36 -6.66
N GLN A 49 -5.95 -3.42 -7.72
CA GLN A 49 -6.18 -4.33 -8.85
C GLN A 49 -5.44 -5.66 -8.68
N ALA A 50 -4.25 -5.60 -8.08
CA ALA A 50 -3.46 -6.78 -7.76
C ALA A 50 -2.62 -6.52 -6.50
N GLY A 51 -2.42 -7.55 -5.69
CA GLY A 51 -1.62 -7.45 -4.48
C GLY A 51 -0.99 -8.77 -4.08
N SER A 52 0.20 -8.69 -3.49
CA SER A 52 0.82 -9.81 -2.78
C SER A 52 1.29 -9.37 -1.40
N PHE A 53 1.20 -10.30 -0.46
CA PHE A 53 1.64 -10.11 0.93
C PHE A 53 2.57 -11.24 1.33
N SER A 54 3.59 -10.91 2.12
CA SER A 54 4.42 -11.89 2.79
C SER A 54 4.72 -11.45 4.22
N ILE A 55 5.16 -12.40 5.05
CA ILE A 55 5.56 -12.11 6.43
C ILE A 55 6.73 -11.10 6.38
N GLY A 56 6.60 -10.02 7.13
CA GLY A 56 7.65 -9.02 7.32
C GLY A 56 8.66 -9.49 8.36
N SER A 57 8.84 -8.73 9.44
CA SER A 57 9.62 -9.19 10.59
C SER A 57 8.89 -10.30 11.35
N ARG A 58 9.59 -11.41 11.63
CA ARG A 58 9.10 -12.47 12.52
C ARG A 58 9.09 -12.07 14.00
N ASP A 59 9.85 -11.03 14.34
CA ASP A 59 10.01 -10.55 15.72
C ASP A 59 8.90 -9.57 16.13
N ALA A 60 8.09 -9.11 15.17
CA ALA A 60 7.01 -8.18 15.38
C ALA A 60 5.73 -8.68 14.69
N SER A 61 4.78 -9.18 15.49
CA SER A 61 3.48 -9.63 14.99
C SER A 61 2.75 -8.50 14.23
N GLY A 62 2.01 -8.88 13.19
CA GLY A 62 1.24 -7.94 12.36
C GLY A 62 2.08 -7.08 11.41
N ARG A 63 3.36 -7.41 11.20
CA ARG A 63 4.21 -6.78 10.18
C ARG A 63 4.27 -7.61 8.90
N ILE A 64 4.09 -6.93 7.77
CA ILE A 64 4.06 -7.56 6.45
C ILE A 64 4.95 -6.80 5.46
N ASN A 65 5.38 -7.51 4.42
CA ASN A 65 5.80 -6.88 3.17
C ASN A 65 4.62 -6.94 2.20
N ALA A 66 4.45 -5.89 1.41
CA ALA A 66 3.34 -5.79 0.46
C ALA A 66 3.79 -5.21 -0.87
N THR A 67 3.33 -5.81 -1.96
CA THR A 67 3.41 -5.21 -3.30
C THR A 67 2.00 -5.06 -3.83
N LEU A 68 1.60 -3.83 -4.10
CA LEU A 68 0.23 -3.49 -4.52
C LEU A 68 0.26 -2.73 -5.83
N THR A 69 -0.64 -3.08 -6.74
CA THR A 69 -0.95 -2.30 -7.94
C THR A 69 -2.32 -1.66 -7.74
N LEU A 70 -2.34 -0.33 -7.74
CA LEU A 70 -3.50 0.50 -7.48
C LEU A 70 -3.87 1.24 -8.77
N GLU A 71 -5.14 1.27 -9.14
CA GLU A 71 -5.62 2.00 -10.32
C GLU A 71 -6.87 2.80 -9.96
N ARG A 72 -7.08 3.93 -10.63
CA ARG A 72 -8.27 4.76 -10.41
C ARG A 72 -9.45 4.14 -11.15
N ALA A 73 -10.59 4.00 -10.47
CA ALA A 73 -11.85 3.72 -11.16
C ALA A 73 -12.19 4.93 -12.05
N LEU A 74 -12.36 4.68 -13.35
CA LEU A 74 -12.81 5.67 -14.33
C LEU A 74 -14.29 5.98 -14.15
#